data_AF-R7H8U0-F1
#
_entry.id   AF-R7H8U0-F1
#
_cell.length_a   1.000
_cell.length_b   1.000
_cell.length_c   1.000
_cell.angle_alpha   90.00
_cell.angle_beta   90.00
_cell.angle_gamma   90.00
#
_symmetry.space_group_name_H-M   'P 1'
#
loop_
_entity.id
_entity.type
_entity.pdbx_description
1 polymer ?
#
loop_
_entity_poly.entity_id
_entity_poly.type
_entity_poly.pdbx_seq_one_letter_code
_entity_poly.pdbx_strand_id
1 'polypeptide(L)'
;MSIYLKPILTACYVFPVLAALFTLPYIIRQYHKYGSILVLRTGIVYTFIFYMMTSYFMTILPLPAIDSVTPESATMLLTPFDAVRRWLDGCSFVLTDFSTYKDTFTNPDFLQIVFNILLLLPFGVYLRYYFNRRWYQVLLLSFLYSLFFECTQLSGLYGIYPYPYRFFEVDDLICNTLGGMIGFWITPALLFFLPSRKRLDETAYRRGSEVSSFRRLFGLLADYAIILGMYFCVWKFTDVLQSFSHSIQLFLIPLFAFCYFTVCAILFHGTTFGKFLVSIRLERTGKKNTKKHAAAHVPVLLLLLREGILHLLLIPSPYYILLMYSALSAGPSKRTEILLVCGASSLIAFVIFFIFNFCYCFIGKNRDLFYDRLCRIHVTSSTSGTTQTSQSSL
;
A
#
# COMPACT_ATOMS: atom_id res chain seq x y z
N MET A 1 -4.85 -10.79 31.62
CA MET A 1 -4.23 -10.77 30.27
C MET A 1 -5.21 -11.07 29.13
N SER A 2 -6.23 -11.91 29.29
CA SER A 2 -7.21 -12.24 28.23
C SER A 2 -7.97 -11.02 27.68
N ILE A 3 -8.22 -10.01 28.51
CA ILE A 3 -8.98 -8.79 28.15
C ILE A 3 -8.24 -7.96 27.08
N TYR A 4 -6.92 -7.81 27.16
CA TYR A 4 -6.12 -7.07 26.17
C TYR A 4 -5.76 -7.90 24.92
N LEU A 5 -5.77 -9.23 25.03
CA LEU A 5 -5.45 -10.12 23.92
C LEU A 5 -6.51 -10.06 22.81
N LYS A 6 -7.80 -10.00 23.19
CA LYS A 6 -8.92 -9.98 22.24
C LYS A 6 -8.89 -8.77 21.29
N PRO A 7 -8.72 -7.51 21.76
CA PRO A 7 -8.56 -6.35 20.89
C PRO A 7 -7.40 -6.48 19.89
N ILE A 8 -6.24 -6.97 20.37
CA ILE A 8 -5.04 -7.13 19.53
C ILE A 8 -5.28 -8.19 18.45
N LEU A 9 -5.90 -9.32 18.79
CA LEU A 9 -6.24 -10.35 17.81
C LEU A 9 -7.24 -9.82 16.77
N THR A 10 -8.27 -9.08 17.21
CA THR A 10 -9.20 -8.43 16.28
C THR A 10 -8.48 -7.45 15.34
N ALA A 11 -7.51 -6.67 15.84
CA ALA A 11 -6.64 -5.85 15.00
C ALA A 11 -5.89 -6.71 13.97
N CYS A 12 -5.29 -7.83 14.37
CA CYS A 12 -4.58 -8.72 13.45
C CYS A 12 -5.48 -9.29 12.34
N TYR A 13 -6.76 -9.54 12.59
CA TYR A 13 -7.70 -10.04 11.57
C TYR A 13 -8.24 -8.94 10.65
N VAL A 14 -8.52 -7.75 11.16
CA VAL A 14 -9.06 -6.63 10.36
C VAL A 14 -7.96 -5.92 9.57
N PHE A 15 -6.71 -5.93 10.07
CA PHE A 15 -5.59 -5.22 9.48
C PHE A 15 -5.36 -5.54 8.00
N PRO A 16 -5.32 -6.82 7.54
CA PRO A 16 -5.02 -7.14 6.15
C PRO A 16 -6.05 -6.55 5.17
N VAL A 17 -7.32 -6.48 5.57
CA VAL A 17 -8.41 -5.93 4.74
C VAL A 17 -8.25 -4.42 4.58
N LEU A 18 -8.06 -3.70 5.68
CA LEU A 18 -7.81 -2.25 5.63
C LEU A 18 -6.49 -1.91 4.94
N ALA A 19 -5.44 -2.68 5.22
CA ALA A 19 -4.14 -2.55 4.57
C ALA A 19 -4.30 -2.69 3.05
N ALA A 20 -5.03 -3.70 2.55
CA ALA A 20 -5.30 -3.87 1.13
C ALA A 20 -6.06 -2.66 0.53
N LEU A 21 -7.09 -2.17 1.22
CA LEU A 21 -7.87 -1.01 0.81
C LEU A 21 -7.00 0.26 0.63
N PHE A 22 -6.10 0.52 1.58
CA PHE A 22 -5.19 1.68 1.52
C PHE A 22 -3.95 1.45 0.63
N THR A 23 -3.65 0.19 0.28
CA THR A 23 -2.44 -0.15 -0.50
C THR A 23 -2.44 0.50 -1.87
N LEU A 24 -3.55 0.37 -2.61
CA LEU A 24 -3.65 0.89 -3.97
C LEU A 24 -3.47 2.42 -4.04
N PRO A 25 -4.23 3.25 -3.29
CA PRO A 25 -4.05 4.70 -3.33
C PRO A 25 -2.67 5.14 -2.81
N TYR A 26 -2.11 4.44 -1.83
CA TYR A 26 -0.76 4.70 -1.34
C TYR A 26 0.29 4.44 -2.43
N ILE A 27 0.22 3.29 -3.12
CA ILE A 27 1.12 2.93 -4.22
C ILE A 27 1.08 3.97 -5.33
N ILE A 28 -0.11 4.36 -5.76
CA ILE A 28 -0.31 5.37 -6.83
C ILE A 28 0.35 6.69 -6.41
N ARG A 29 0.02 7.21 -5.21
CA ARG A 29 0.61 8.46 -4.70
C ARG A 29 2.13 8.37 -4.60
N GLN A 30 2.66 7.23 -4.16
CA GLN A 30 4.09 7.03 -3.96
C GLN A 30 4.85 7.02 -5.29
N TYR A 31 4.31 6.36 -6.33
CA TYR A 31 4.89 6.39 -7.67
C TYR A 31 4.77 7.76 -8.34
N HIS A 32 3.63 8.43 -8.23
CA HIS A 32 3.46 9.78 -8.80
C HIS A 32 4.33 10.83 -8.12
N LYS A 33 4.51 10.74 -6.79
CA LYS A 33 5.30 11.73 -6.05
C LYS A 33 6.81 11.44 -6.08
N TYR A 34 7.22 10.19 -5.85
CA TYR A 34 8.64 9.85 -5.66
C TYR A 34 9.21 8.94 -6.75
N GLY A 35 8.40 8.36 -7.64
CA GLY A 35 8.83 7.42 -8.67
C GLY A 35 9.24 6.02 -8.16
N SER A 36 9.27 5.79 -6.85
CA SER A 36 9.57 4.48 -6.26
C SER A 36 8.86 4.26 -4.94
N ILE A 37 8.61 2.99 -4.62
CA ILE A 37 8.12 2.55 -3.31
C ILE A 37 9.32 2.16 -2.45
N LEU A 38 9.55 2.93 -1.38
CA LEU A 38 10.59 2.63 -0.41
C LEU A 38 10.03 1.74 0.69
N VAL A 39 10.54 0.52 0.84
CA VAL A 39 10.08 -0.48 1.83
C VAL A 39 9.98 0.10 3.24
N LEU A 40 10.99 0.84 3.69
CA LEU A 40 10.98 1.43 5.02
C LEU A 40 9.87 2.49 5.20
N ARG A 41 9.63 3.33 4.18
CA ARG A 41 8.52 4.31 4.20
C ARG A 41 7.17 3.59 4.27
N THR A 42 7.01 2.53 3.47
CA THR A 42 5.83 1.69 3.49
C THR A 42 5.65 1.05 4.86
N GLY A 43 6.70 0.46 5.44
CA GLY A 43 6.68 -0.09 6.80
C GLY A 43 6.14 0.93 7.81
N ILE A 44 6.70 2.15 7.85
CA ILE A 44 6.27 3.22 8.76
C ILE A 44 4.77 3.55 8.60
N VAL A 45 4.26 3.62 7.37
CA VAL A 45 2.84 3.93 7.12
C VAL A 45 1.93 2.79 7.57
N TYR A 46 2.30 1.54 7.27
CA TYR A 46 1.47 0.39 7.62
C TYR A 46 1.51 0.09 9.12
N THR A 47 2.66 0.28 9.78
CA THR A 47 2.74 0.21 11.24
C THR A 47 1.95 1.34 11.91
N PHE A 48 1.89 2.52 11.29
CA PHE A 48 1.02 3.60 11.77
C PHE A 48 -0.47 3.24 11.65
N ILE A 49 -0.92 2.69 10.51
CA ILE A 49 -2.31 2.23 10.33
C ILE A 49 -2.64 1.13 11.34
N PHE A 50 -1.75 0.14 11.49
CA PHE A 50 -1.93 -0.95 12.45
C PHE A 50 -2.03 -0.42 13.89
N TYR A 51 -1.17 0.54 14.25
CA TYR A 51 -1.19 1.20 15.55
C TYR A 51 -2.51 1.96 15.80
N MET A 52 -2.97 2.77 14.84
CA MET A 52 -4.22 3.54 14.96
C MET A 52 -5.43 2.62 15.17
N MET A 53 -5.45 1.47 14.49
CA MET A 53 -6.50 0.49 14.66
C MET A 53 -6.39 -0.26 15.99
N THR A 54 -5.18 -0.65 16.39
CA THR A 54 -4.95 -1.36 17.67
C THR A 54 -5.31 -0.47 18.85
N SER A 55 -4.91 0.80 18.84
CA SER A 55 -5.27 1.75 19.90
C SER A 55 -6.79 1.97 19.96
N TYR A 56 -7.46 2.14 18.82
CA TYR A 56 -8.92 2.20 18.78
C TYR A 56 -9.58 0.96 19.39
N PHE A 57 -9.15 -0.25 19.00
CA PHE A 57 -9.71 -1.48 19.57
C PHE A 57 -9.38 -1.65 21.05
N MET A 58 -8.20 -1.25 21.51
CA MET A 58 -7.83 -1.31 22.94
C MET A 58 -8.71 -0.39 23.79
N THR A 59 -9.15 0.74 23.24
CA THR A 59 -10.03 1.67 23.95
C THR A 59 -11.51 1.25 23.90
N ILE A 60 -11.96 0.64 22.80
CA ILE A 60 -13.37 0.31 22.58
C ILE A 60 -13.76 -1.11 23.03
N LEU A 61 -12.87 -2.08 22.92
CA LEU A 61 -13.15 -3.50 23.22
C LEU A 61 -12.68 -3.90 24.64
N PRO A 62 -13.34 -4.88 25.27
CA PRO A 62 -14.49 -5.65 24.79
C PRO A 62 -15.82 -4.89 24.95
N LEU A 63 -16.72 -5.08 23.99
CA LEU A 63 -18.09 -4.58 24.08
C LEU A 63 -18.92 -5.43 25.05
N PRO A 64 -19.63 -4.82 26.02
CA PRO A 64 -20.54 -5.54 26.91
C PRO A 64 -21.83 -5.97 26.18
N ALA A 65 -22.62 -6.84 26.79
CA ALA A 65 -23.95 -7.17 26.27
C ALA A 65 -24.86 -5.93 26.31
N ILE A 66 -25.69 -5.74 25.28
CA ILE A 66 -26.54 -4.54 25.14
C ILE A 66 -27.46 -4.38 26.36
N ASP A 67 -28.05 -5.48 26.82
CA ASP A 67 -29.01 -5.50 27.92
C ASP A 67 -28.36 -5.25 29.31
N SER A 68 -27.03 -5.27 29.40
CA SER A 68 -26.31 -5.02 30.67
C SER A 68 -26.07 -3.54 30.96
N VAL A 69 -26.37 -2.65 30.02
CA VAL A 69 -26.07 -1.21 30.15
C VAL A 69 -27.29 -0.47 30.70
N THR A 70 -27.12 0.28 31.79
CA THR A 70 -28.19 0.95 32.53
C THR A 70 -28.03 2.48 32.49
N PRO A 71 -29.06 3.29 32.84
CA PRO A 71 -28.94 4.74 32.91
C PRO A 71 -27.79 5.22 33.83
N GLU A 72 -27.49 4.46 34.89
CA GLU A 72 -26.42 4.77 35.85
C GLU A 72 -25.01 4.66 35.25
N SER A 73 -24.84 3.87 34.18
CA SER A 73 -23.57 3.79 33.44
C SER A 73 -23.28 5.03 32.57
N ALA A 74 -24.24 5.94 32.44
CA ALA A 74 -24.15 7.17 31.64
C ALA A 74 -23.50 8.36 32.36
N THR A 75 -22.53 8.14 33.25
CA THR A 75 -21.93 9.21 34.04
C THR A 75 -20.62 9.74 33.44
N MET A 76 -20.35 11.03 33.67
CA MET A 76 -19.12 11.71 33.25
C MET A 76 -18.28 12.05 34.48
N LEU A 77 -16.99 11.71 34.46
CA LEU A 77 -16.02 12.13 35.46
C LEU A 77 -15.24 13.34 34.93
N LEU A 78 -15.69 14.53 35.34
CA LEU A 78 -15.15 15.82 34.87
C LEU A 78 -14.14 16.46 35.83
N THR A 79 -13.93 15.88 37.01
CA THR A 79 -12.95 16.34 37.98
C THR A 79 -11.54 15.98 37.51
N PRO A 80 -10.70 16.96 37.16
CA PRO A 80 -9.35 16.67 36.71
C PRO A 80 -8.48 16.17 37.87
N PHE A 81 -7.56 15.27 37.54
CA PHE A 81 -6.62 14.59 38.42
C PHE A 81 -7.27 13.71 39.51
N ASP A 82 -8.51 13.27 39.29
CA ASP A 82 -9.20 12.37 40.22
C ASP A 82 -8.55 10.98 40.23
N ALA A 83 -8.16 10.44 39.06
CA ALA A 83 -7.42 9.18 38.96
C ALA A 83 -6.10 9.22 39.75
N VAL A 84 -5.40 10.36 39.73
CA VAL A 84 -4.17 10.56 40.50
C VAL A 84 -4.48 10.59 41.99
N ARG A 85 -5.55 11.28 42.39
CA ARG A 85 -5.99 11.34 43.78
C ARG A 85 -6.38 9.95 44.31
N ARG A 86 -7.19 9.20 43.56
CA ARG A 86 -7.59 7.82 43.90
C ARG A 86 -6.38 6.90 44.02
N TRP A 87 -5.40 7.04 43.11
CA TRP A 87 -4.14 6.32 43.22
C TRP A 87 -3.37 6.66 44.50
N LEU A 88 -3.22 7.95 44.84
CA LEU A 88 -2.52 8.39 46.05
C LEU A 88 -3.23 7.97 47.33
N ASP A 89 -4.56 8.09 47.38
CA ASP A 89 -5.39 7.69 48.52
C ASP A 89 -5.41 6.15 48.68
N GLY A 90 -5.32 5.41 47.57
CA GLY A 90 -5.33 3.95 47.53
C GLY A 90 -3.96 3.29 47.74
N CYS A 91 -2.88 4.06 47.90
CA CYS A 91 -1.54 3.54 48.10
C CYS A 91 -0.95 3.98 49.43
N SER A 92 -0.53 3.03 50.26
CA SER A 92 0.30 3.26 51.45
C SER A 92 1.76 3.52 51.07
N PHE A 93 2.02 4.52 50.21
CA PHE A 93 3.36 4.75 49.67
C PHE A 93 4.30 5.30 50.76
N VAL A 94 5.31 4.51 51.13
CA VAL A 94 6.34 4.90 52.09
C VAL A 94 7.70 4.87 51.39
N LEU A 95 8.30 6.04 51.19
CA LEU A 95 9.58 6.21 50.47
C LEU A 95 10.71 5.30 50.98
N THR A 96 10.70 5.02 52.29
CA THR A 96 11.74 4.23 52.98
C THR A 96 11.49 2.72 52.98
N ASP A 97 10.30 2.26 52.56
CA ASP A 97 9.95 0.84 52.53
C ASP A 97 9.70 0.35 51.11
N PHE A 98 10.70 -0.34 50.55
CA PHE A 98 10.65 -0.90 49.20
C PHE A 98 9.55 -1.96 49.00
N SER A 99 9.01 -2.54 50.07
CA SER A 99 7.90 -3.49 49.94
C SER A 99 6.60 -2.81 49.44
N THR A 100 6.42 -1.53 49.77
CA THR A 100 5.23 -0.72 49.38
C THR A 100 5.24 -0.31 47.90
N TYR A 101 6.39 -0.38 47.23
CA TYR A 101 6.55 0.06 45.84
C TYR A 101 5.85 -0.89 44.88
N LYS A 102 5.90 -2.20 45.16
CA LYS A 102 5.24 -3.20 44.33
C LYS A 102 3.75 -2.94 44.27
N ASP A 103 3.11 -2.79 45.43
CA ASP A 103 1.67 -2.58 45.53
C ASP A 103 1.27 -1.25 44.88
N THR A 104 2.08 -0.20 45.08
CA THR A 104 1.88 1.12 44.46
C THR A 104 1.90 1.07 42.92
N PHE A 105 2.83 0.33 42.32
CA PHE A 105 2.96 0.22 40.86
C PHE A 105 2.08 -0.87 40.23
N THR A 106 1.50 -1.75 41.03
CA THR A 106 0.48 -2.71 40.58
C THR A 106 -0.95 -2.22 40.80
N ASN A 107 -1.15 -1.05 41.41
CA ASN A 107 -2.45 -0.46 41.63
C ASN A 107 -3.17 -0.21 40.28
N PRO A 108 -4.46 -0.60 40.13
CA PRO A 108 -5.21 -0.40 38.90
C PRO A 108 -5.24 1.05 38.39
N ASP A 109 -5.36 2.04 39.29
CA ASP A 109 -5.41 3.46 38.93
C ASP A 109 -4.07 3.94 38.37
N PHE A 110 -2.96 3.49 38.96
CA PHE A 110 -1.62 3.74 38.42
C PHE A 110 -1.47 3.15 37.01
N LEU A 111 -1.87 1.88 36.84
CA LEU A 111 -1.78 1.20 35.56
C LEU A 111 -2.64 1.87 34.49
N GLN A 112 -3.84 2.37 34.84
CA GLN A 112 -4.69 3.14 33.92
C GLN A 112 -3.99 4.40 33.43
N ILE A 113 -3.44 5.22 34.35
CA ILE A 113 -2.70 6.44 34.01
C ILE A 113 -1.53 6.11 33.05
N VAL A 114 -0.70 5.12 33.42
CA VAL A 114 0.47 4.75 32.62
C VAL A 114 0.07 4.19 31.26
N PHE A 115 -0.94 3.32 31.18
CA PHE A 115 -1.36 2.73 29.92
C PHE A 115 -2.00 3.75 28.98
N ASN A 116 -2.76 4.72 29.49
CA ASN A 116 -3.29 5.83 28.67
C ASN A 116 -2.15 6.71 28.12
N ILE A 117 -1.14 7.04 28.93
CA ILE A 117 0.07 7.73 28.45
C ILE A 117 0.77 6.90 27.36
N LEU A 118 0.98 5.60 27.59
CA LEU A 118 1.64 4.72 26.62
C LEU A 118 0.81 4.50 25.35
N LEU A 119 -0.51 4.56 25.42
CA LEU A 119 -1.42 4.37 24.31
C LEU A 119 -1.18 5.40 23.20
N LEU A 120 -1.07 6.69 23.55
CA LEU A 120 -0.85 7.78 22.59
C LEU A 120 0.61 8.21 22.43
N LEU A 121 1.55 7.62 23.17
CA LEU A 121 2.98 7.87 22.99
C LEU A 121 3.46 7.60 21.55
N PRO A 122 3.17 6.44 20.92
CA PRO A 122 3.56 6.20 19.54
C PRO A 122 2.97 7.21 18.56
N PHE A 123 1.73 7.68 18.78
CA PHE A 123 1.10 8.71 17.96
C PHE A 123 1.94 10.00 17.91
N GLY A 124 2.40 10.47 19.06
CA GLY A 124 3.31 11.61 19.17
C GLY A 124 4.61 11.43 18.38
N VAL A 125 5.18 10.22 18.47
CA VAL A 125 6.39 9.85 17.70
C VAL A 125 6.12 9.92 16.20
N TYR A 126 5.03 9.31 15.71
CA TYR A 126 4.68 9.34 14.28
C TYR A 126 4.43 10.77 13.78
N LEU A 127 3.71 11.58 14.56
CA LEU A 127 3.40 12.96 14.17
C LEU A 127 4.66 13.82 14.03
N ARG A 128 5.63 13.68 14.95
CA ARG A 128 6.90 14.41 14.85
C ARG A 128 7.81 13.82 13.77
N TYR A 129 7.99 12.50 13.75
CA TYR A 129 8.93 11.82 12.86
C TYR A 129 8.48 11.82 11.39
N TYR A 130 7.31 11.25 11.11
CA TYR A 130 6.84 11.02 9.75
C TYR A 130 6.05 12.23 9.22
N PHE A 131 5.11 12.76 10.00
CA PHE A 131 4.26 13.87 9.56
C PHE A 131 4.89 15.25 9.74
N ASN A 132 6.03 15.36 10.43
CA ASN A 132 6.76 16.60 10.68
C ASN A 132 5.89 17.71 11.30
N ARG A 133 5.05 17.34 12.27
CA ARG A 133 4.15 18.25 12.99
C ARG A 133 4.88 18.99 14.10
N ARG A 134 4.48 20.24 14.35
CA ARG A 134 5.00 21.06 15.45
C ARG A 134 4.35 20.65 16.78
N TRP A 135 4.98 21.00 17.90
CA TRP A 135 4.54 20.57 19.24
C TRP A 135 3.06 20.90 19.52
N TYR A 136 2.58 22.11 19.15
CA TYR A 136 1.19 22.52 19.37
C TYR A 136 0.21 21.76 18.47
N GLN A 137 0.64 21.31 17.29
CA GLN A 137 -0.16 20.46 16.42
C GLN A 137 -0.26 19.05 17.00
N VAL A 138 0.82 18.54 17.60
CA VAL A 138 0.79 17.24 18.29
C VAL A 138 -0.10 17.30 19.51
N LEU A 139 0.03 18.36 20.33
CA LEU A 139 -0.86 18.61 21.46
C LEU A 139 -2.34 18.57 21.04
N LEU A 140 -2.70 19.38 20.04
CA LEU A 140 -4.07 19.46 19.55
C LEU A 140 -4.55 18.13 18.96
N LEU A 141 -3.75 17.47 18.10
CA LEU A 141 -4.14 16.23 17.47
C LEU A 141 -4.25 15.08 18.48
N SER A 142 -3.39 15.02 19.49
CA SER A 142 -3.47 14.02 20.56
C SER A 142 -4.70 14.25 21.44
N PHE A 143 -5.00 15.50 21.78
CA PHE A 143 -6.22 15.86 22.48
C PHE A 143 -7.47 15.47 21.68
N LEU A 144 -7.53 15.85 20.39
CA LEU A 144 -8.65 15.50 19.52
C LEU A 144 -8.79 13.98 19.33
N TYR A 145 -7.68 13.25 19.27
CA TYR A 145 -7.71 11.80 19.14
C TYR A 145 -8.20 11.13 20.42
N SER A 146 -7.77 11.61 21.59
CA SER A 146 -8.33 11.15 22.86
C SER A 146 -9.80 11.52 23.00
N LEU A 147 -10.19 12.74 22.63
CA LEU A 147 -11.58 13.19 22.65
C LEU A 147 -12.44 12.34 21.74
N PHE A 148 -11.92 11.93 20.58
CA PHE A 148 -12.62 11.00 19.70
C PHE A 148 -12.94 9.67 20.38
N PHE A 149 -12.04 9.12 21.21
CA PHE A 149 -12.32 7.91 21.97
C PHE A 149 -13.44 8.12 22.99
N GLU A 150 -13.31 9.14 23.83
CA GLU A 150 -14.29 9.45 24.87
C GLU A 150 -15.66 9.77 24.28
N CYS A 151 -15.73 10.54 23.18
CA CYS A 151 -16.99 10.81 22.47
C CYS A 151 -17.57 9.55 21.84
N THR A 152 -16.74 8.65 21.32
CA THR A 152 -17.22 7.37 20.75
C THR A 152 -17.89 6.53 21.82
N GLN A 153 -17.31 6.43 23.02
CA GLN A 153 -17.88 5.69 24.15
C GLN A 153 -19.11 6.38 24.73
N LEU A 154 -19.02 7.70 24.94
CA LEU A 154 -20.13 8.52 25.45
C LEU A 154 -21.34 8.51 24.52
N SER A 155 -21.11 8.41 23.21
CA SER A 155 -22.22 8.26 22.25
C SER A 155 -22.93 6.90 22.34
N GLY A 156 -22.47 5.98 23.20
CA GLY A 156 -22.95 4.60 23.25
C GLY A 156 -22.59 3.81 22.00
N LEU A 157 -21.44 4.15 21.39
CA LEU A 157 -21.07 3.78 20.02
C LEU A 157 -22.18 4.13 19.01
N TYR A 158 -22.42 5.43 18.86
CA TYR A 158 -23.28 6.01 17.83
C TYR A 158 -24.75 5.51 17.88
N GLY A 159 -25.26 5.26 19.09
CA GLY A 159 -26.65 4.86 19.30
C GLY A 159 -26.93 3.36 19.14
N ILE A 160 -25.89 2.52 19.02
CA ILE A 160 -26.06 1.05 19.08
C ILE A 160 -26.49 0.62 20.48
N TYR A 161 -25.91 1.25 21.52
CA TYR A 161 -26.31 1.01 22.90
C TYR A 161 -27.35 2.04 23.36
N PRO A 162 -28.32 1.64 24.20
CA PRO A 162 -29.33 2.56 24.74
C PRO A 162 -28.73 3.61 25.69
N TYR A 163 -27.59 3.29 26.32
CA TYR A 163 -26.83 4.18 27.22
C TYR A 163 -25.32 4.03 26.96
N PRO A 164 -24.49 5.01 27.37
CA PRO A 164 -23.03 4.88 27.35
C PRO A 164 -22.59 3.65 28.13
N TYR A 165 -21.70 2.84 27.56
CA TYR A 165 -21.21 1.61 28.19
C TYR A 165 -19.89 1.81 28.96
N ARG A 166 -19.35 3.03 28.96
CA ARG A 166 -18.14 3.43 29.69
C ARG A 166 -18.23 4.91 30.05
N PHE A 167 -17.58 5.30 31.15
CA PHE A 167 -17.54 6.68 31.62
C PHE A 167 -16.72 7.56 30.67
N PHE A 168 -17.17 8.81 30.51
CA PHE A 168 -16.35 9.86 29.90
C PHE A 168 -15.39 10.40 30.97
N GLU A 169 -14.08 10.21 30.80
CA GLU A 169 -13.09 10.56 31.81
C GLU A 169 -12.15 11.68 31.32
N VAL A 170 -12.16 12.84 32.00
CA VAL A 170 -11.25 13.95 31.69
C VAL A 170 -9.78 13.57 31.95
N ASP A 171 -9.53 12.69 32.92
CA ASP A 171 -8.18 12.18 33.19
C ASP A 171 -7.61 11.34 32.05
N ASP A 172 -8.46 10.60 31.35
CA ASP A 172 -8.06 9.85 30.16
C ASP A 172 -7.63 10.81 29.04
N LEU A 173 -8.36 11.93 28.86
CA LEU A 173 -7.96 13.00 27.93
C LEU A 173 -6.59 13.58 28.29
N ILE A 174 -6.36 13.87 29.57
CA ILE A 174 -5.09 14.44 30.06
C ILE A 174 -3.95 13.45 29.84
N CYS A 175 -4.12 12.19 30.28
CA CYS A 175 -3.10 11.15 30.19
C CYS A 175 -2.74 10.81 28.74
N ASN A 176 -3.73 10.61 27.87
CA ASN A 176 -3.53 10.34 26.45
C ASN A 176 -2.85 11.53 25.74
N THR A 177 -3.27 12.77 26.04
CA THR A 177 -2.64 13.97 25.48
C THR A 177 -1.19 14.10 25.94
N LEU A 178 -0.92 13.85 27.22
CA LEU A 178 0.43 13.81 27.79
C LEU A 178 1.28 12.74 27.11
N GLY A 179 0.74 11.54 26.87
CA GLY A 179 1.35 10.48 26.08
C GLY A 179 1.85 10.97 24.72
N GLY A 180 0.97 11.62 23.96
CA GLY A 180 1.33 12.24 22.68
C GLY A 180 2.46 13.26 22.77
N MET A 181 2.47 14.08 23.83
CA MET A 181 3.53 15.07 24.06
C MET A 181 4.87 14.44 24.48
N ILE A 182 4.83 13.41 25.32
CA ILE A 182 6.02 12.61 25.68
C ILE A 182 6.59 11.95 24.43
N GLY A 183 5.75 11.34 23.59
CA GLY A 183 6.14 10.78 22.31
C GLY A 183 6.82 11.82 21.40
N PHE A 184 6.26 13.03 21.32
CA PHE A 184 6.88 14.16 20.63
C PHE A 184 8.27 14.43 21.19
N TRP A 185 8.43 14.63 22.50
CA TRP A 185 9.71 15.01 23.11
C TRP A 185 10.79 13.93 23.01
N ILE A 186 10.43 12.65 23.09
CA ILE A 186 11.39 11.53 23.00
C ILE A 186 11.83 11.25 21.55
N THR A 187 11.05 11.63 20.54
CA THR A 187 11.35 11.36 19.12
C THR A 187 12.79 11.70 18.68
N PRO A 188 13.43 12.82 19.08
CA PRO A 188 14.81 13.12 18.71
C PRO A 188 15.82 12.07 19.17
N ALA A 189 15.59 11.43 20.32
CA ALA A 189 16.43 10.33 20.77
C ALA A 189 16.23 9.09 19.87
N LEU A 190 14.99 8.82 19.44
CA LEU A 190 14.69 7.72 18.51
C LEU A 190 15.22 7.97 17.07
N LEU A 191 15.32 9.24 16.66
CA LEU A 191 15.92 9.65 15.38
C LEU A 191 17.40 9.27 15.26
N PHE A 192 18.09 8.97 16.36
CA PHE A 192 19.44 8.44 16.31
C PHE A 192 19.51 7.09 15.55
N PHE A 193 18.46 6.26 15.66
CA PHE A 193 18.40 4.94 15.04
C PHE A 193 17.65 4.92 13.69
N LEU A 194 16.82 5.93 13.42
CA LEU A 194 15.95 5.97 12.23
C LEU A 194 16.44 6.99 11.19
N PRO A 195 16.39 6.66 9.88
CA PRO A 195 16.76 7.61 8.84
C PRO A 195 15.79 8.79 8.80
N SER A 196 16.34 10.00 8.63
CA SER A 196 15.51 11.20 8.54
C SER A 196 14.56 11.16 7.35
N ARG A 197 13.40 11.84 7.48
CA ARG A 197 12.42 11.97 6.39
C ARG A 197 13.02 12.51 5.10
N LYS A 198 13.94 13.48 5.18
CA LYS A 198 14.67 14.02 4.02
C LYS A 198 15.49 12.93 3.31
N ARG A 199 16.25 12.13 4.07
CA ARG A 199 17.01 10.99 3.50
C ARG A 199 16.08 9.94 2.88
N LEU A 200 14.91 9.68 3.48
CA LEU A 200 13.89 8.79 2.90
C LEU A 200 13.33 9.33 1.58
N ASP A 201 13.10 10.64 1.49
CA ASP A 201 12.65 11.32 0.26
C ASP A 201 13.74 11.24 -0.82
N GLU A 202 14.97 11.64 -0.51
CA GLU A 202 16.13 11.57 -1.43
C GLU A 202 16.38 10.14 -1.94
N THR A 203 16.34 9.15 -1.05
CA THR A 203 16.52 7.74 -1.43
C THR A 203 15.39 7.27 -2.35
N ALA A 204 14.15 7.68 -2.08
CA ALA A 204 13.01 7.32 -2.92
C ALA A 204 13.10 7.98 -4.30
N TYR A 205 13.51 9.25 -4.39
CA TYR A 205 13.73 9.92 -5.67
C TYR A 205 14.87 9.29 -6.47
N ARG A 206 16.00 9.00 -5.81
CA ARG A 206 17.14 8.32 -6.46
C ARG A 206 16.75 6.93 -6.98
N ARG A 207 15.94 6.18 -6.25
CA ARG A 207 15.41 4.89 -6.74
C ARG A 207 14.34 5.07 -7.81
N GLY A 208 13.62 6.19 -7.81
CA GLY A 208 12.53 6.48 -8.74
C GLY A 208 12.99 7.03 -10.10
N SER A 209 14.25 7.44 -10.23
CA SER A 209 14.84 7.79 -11.53
C SER A 209 14.99 6.57 -12.43
N GLU A 210 15.14 5.38 -11.84
CA GLU A 210 15.17 4.10 -12.56
C GLU A 210 13.81 3.42 -12.45
N VAL A 211 13.36 2.82 -13.55
CA VAL A 211 12.09 2.06 -13.56
C VAL A 211 12.37 0.63 -13.13
N SER A 212 11.89 0.24 -11.95
CA SER A 212 12.01 -1.12 -11.45
C SER A 212 11.10 -2.11 -12.19
N SER A 213 11.50 -3.38 -12.27
CA SER A 213 10.67 -4.43 -12.88
C SER A 213 9.32 -4.58 -12.19
N PHE A 214 9.25 -4.40 -10.85
CA PHE A 214 7.99 -4.40 -10.10
C PHE A 214 7.06 -3.25 -10.51
N ARG A 215 7.60 -2.06 -10.75
CA ARG A 215 6.83 -0.90 -11.23
C ARG A 215 6.23 -1.18 -12.62
N ARG A 216 7.00 -1.83 -13.50
CA ARG A 216 6.55 -2.26 -14.84
C ARG A 216 5.46 -3.32 -14.74
N LEU A 217 5.67 -4.35 -13.91
CA LEU A 217 4.72 -5.43 -13.69
C LEU A 217 3.40 -4.91 -13.13
N PHE A 218 3.44 -4.01 -12.14
CA PHE A 218 2.23 -3.42 -11.56
C PHE A 218 1.42 -2.63 -12.60
N GLY A 219 2.09 -1.82 -13.42
CA GLY A 219 1.43 -1.13 -14.54
C GLY A 219 0.79 -2.10 -15.52
N LEU A 220 1.50 -3.16 -15.91
CA LEU A 220 0.98 -4.20 -16.80
C LEU A 220 -0.25 -4.91 -16.20
N LEU A 221 -0.20 -5.30 -14.93
CA LEU A 221 -1.31 -5.96 -14.24
C LEU A 221 -2.54 -5.05 -14.14
N ALA A 222 -2.35 -3.74 -13.90
CA ALA A 222 -3.45 -2.78 -13.88
C ALA A 222 -4.12 -2.63 -15.25
N ASP A 223 -3.33 -2.57 -16.33
CA ASP A 223 -3.84 -2.54 -17.71
C ASP A 223 -4.61 -3.83 -18.05
N TYR A 224 -4.06 -5.00 -17.70
CA TYR A 224 -4.71 -6.28 -17.94
C TYR A 224 -5.98 -6.48 -17.10
N ALA A 225 -6.04 -5.94 -15.88
CA ALA A 225 -7.26 -5.96 -15.08
C ALA A 225 -8.40 -5.21 -15.77
N ILE A 226 -8.11 -4.07 -16.42
CA ILE A 226 -9.09 -3.33 -17.22
C ILE A 226 -9.51 -4.13 -18.45
N ILE A 227 -8.56 -4.70 -19.19
CA ILE A 227 -8.85 -5.51 -20.38
C ILE A 227 -9.75 -6.69 -20.04
N LEU A 228 -9.42 -7.44 -18.98
CA LEU A 228 -10.20 -8.59 -18.52
C LEU A 228 -11.56 -8.16 -17.97
N GLY A 229 -11.64 -7.05 -17.24
CA GLY A 229 -12.90 -6.47 -16.76
C GLY A 229 -13.83 -6.07 -17.91
N MET A 230 -13.29 -5.42 -18.94
CA MET A 230 -14.03 -5.09 -20.16
C MET A 230 -14.50 -6.34 -20.89
N TYR A 231 -13.61 -7.32 -21.09
CA TYR A 231 -13.97 -8.61 -21.69
C TYR A 231 -15.10 -9.31 -20.92
N PHE A 232 -15.01 -9.36 -19.59
CA PHE A 232 -16.05 -9.92 -18.74
C PHE A 232 -17.38 -9.17 -18.86
N CYS A 233 -17.36 -7.83 -18.89
CA CYS A 233 -18.57 -7.04 -19.08
C CYS A 233 -19.22 -7.32 -20.44
N VAL A 234 -18.43 -7.34 -21.52
CA VAL A 234 -18.95 -7.68 -22.86
C VAL A 234 -19.53 -9.08 -22.87
N TRP A 235 -18.83 -10.07 -22.30
CA TRP A 235 -19.31 -11.46 -22.23
C TRP A 235 -20.59 -11.60 -21.42
N LYS A 236 -20.73 -10.85 -20.32
CA LYS A 236 -21.87 -10.96 -19.41
C LYS A 236 -23.10 -10.18 -19.88
N PHE A 237 -22.91 -9.02 -20.51
CA PHE A 237 -23.98 -8.10 -20.87
C PHE A 237 -24.31 -8.09 -22.38
N THR A 238 -23.54 -8.79 -23.22
CA THR A 238 -23.79 -8.88 -24.66
C THR A 238 -23.57 -10.30 -25.18
N ASP A 239 -24.28 -10.69 -26.24
CA ASP A 239 -24.10 -11.99 -26.90
C ASP A 239 -23.04 -11.97 -28.02
N VAL A 240 -22.39 -10.82 -28.24
CA VAL A 240 -21.41 -10.62 -29.32
C VAL A 240 -20.28 -11.64 -29.27
N LEU A 241 -19.77 -11.94 -28.08
CA LEU A 241 -18.70 -12.92 -27.92
C LEU A 241 -19.17 -14.36 -28.17
N GLN A 242 -20.43 -14.67 -27.88
CA GLN A 242 -21.01 -16.02 -28.06
C GLN A 242 -21.14 -16.42 -29.54
N SER A 243 -21.17 -15.44 -30.45
CA SER A 243 -21.18 -15.70 -31.90
C SER A 243 -19.85 -16.26 -32.43
N PHE A 244 -18.77 -16.18 -31.66
CA PHE A 244 -17.47 -16.72 -32.03
C PHE A 244 -17.22 -18.08 -31.38
N SER A 245 -16.50 -18.97 -32.08
CA SER A 245 -16.04 -20.22 -31.49
C SER A 245 -15.10 -19.97 -30.31
N HIS A 246 -15.05 -20.90 -29.36
CA HIS A 246 -14.23 -20.76 -28.16
C HIS A 246 -12.74 -20.49 -28.50
N SER A 247 -12.22 -21.14 -29.54
CA SER A 247 -10.86 -20.91 -30.02
C SER A 247 -10.65 -19.45 -30.46
N ILE A 248 -11.60 -18.86 -31.20
CA ILE A 248 -11.51 -17.46 -31.65
C ILE A 248 -11.61 -16.49 -30.46
N GLN A 249 -12.54 -16.72 -29.53
CA GLN A 249 -12.70 -15.87 -28.33
C GLN A 249 -11.38 -15.72 -27.57
N LEU A 250 -10.59 -16.80 -27.49
CA LEU A 250 -9.31 -16.83 -26.79
C LEU A 250 -8.20 -16.06 -27.51
N PHE A 251 -8.28 -15.90 -28.84
CA PHE A 251 -7.39 -15.00 -29.60
C PHE A 251 -7.81 -13.52 -29.49
N LEU A 252 -9.06 -13.22 -29.16
CA LEU A 252 -9.54 -11.84 -29.04
C LEU A 252 -8.88 -11.09 -27.87
N ILE A 253 -8.59 -11.76 -26.75
CA ILE A 253 -7.96 -11.10 -25.59
C ILE A 253 -6.54 -10.59 -25.93
N PRO A 254 -5.61 -11.42 -26.45
CA PRO A 254 -4.29 -10.96 -26.92
C PRO A 254 -4.37 -9.87 -27.99
N LEU A 255 -5.30 -10.01 -28.95
CA LEU A 255 -5.49 -9.03 -30.02
C LEU A 255 -5.98 -7.69 -29.48
N PHE A 256 -6.97 -7.72 -28.58
CA PHE A 256 -7.46 -6.51 -27.93
C PHE A 256 -6.39 -5.86 -27.07
N ALA A 257 -5.61 -6.65 -26.32
CA ALA A 257 -4.47 -6.14 -25.55
C ALA A 257 -3.45 -5.46 -26.48
N PHE A 258 -3.05 -6.10 -27.58
CA PHE A 258 -2.17 -5.52 -28.58
C PHE A 258 -2.69 -4.18 -29.12
N CYS A 259 -3.97 -4.13 -29.52
CA CYS A 259 -4.62 -2.91 -30.00
C CYS A 259 -4.64 -1.83 -28.91
N TYR A 260 -5.08 -2.16 -27.69
CA TYR A 260 -5.14 -1.24 -26.55
C TYR A 260 -3.75 -0.64 -26.26
N PHE A 261 -2.72 -1.46 -26.08
CA PHE A 261 -1.38 -0.99 -25.77
C PHE A 261 -0.79 -0.12 -26.89
N THR A 262 -1.00 -0.51 -28.15
CA THR A 262 -0.52 0.25 -29.32
C THR A 262 -1.25 1.58 -29.45
N VAL A 263 -2.58 1.58 -29.46
CA VAL A 263 -3.40 2.78 -29.65
C VAL A 263 -3.18 3.76 -28.50
N CYS A 264 -3.20 3.31 -27.25
CA CYS A 264 -2.91 4.18 -26.12
C CYS A 264 -1.48 4.75 -26.17
N ALA A 265 -0.49 3.94 -26.54
CA ALA A 265 0.88 4.44 -26.68
C ALA A 265 1.02 5.47 -27.83
N ILE A 266 0.22 5.39 -28.89
CA ILE A 266 0.20 6.41 -29.95
C ILE A 266 -0.51 7.68 -29.46
N LEU A 267 -1.72 7.55 -28.91
CA LEU A 267 -2.56 8.69 -28.51
C LEU A 267 -2.00 9.46 -27.31
N PHE A 268 -1.40 8.76 -26.34
CA PHE A 268 -0.90 9.34 -25.10
C PHE A 268 0.63 9.35 -25.03
N HIS A 269 1.31 9.42 -26.17
CA HIS A 269 2.77 9.57 -26.27
C HIS A 269 3.57 8.56 -25.40
N GLY A 270 3.23 7.27 -25.53
CA GLY A 270 3.94 6.16 -24.89
C GLY A 270 3.39 5.73 -23.54
N THR A 271 2.22 6.21 -23.12
CA THR A 271 1.56 5.82 -21.86
C THR A 271 0.24 5.08 -22.08
N THR A 272 -0.01 4.06 -21.29
CA THR A 272 -1.31 3.38 -21.10
C THR A 272 -1.86 3.77 -19.72
N PHE A 273 -3.08 3.35 -19.38
CA PHE A 273 -3.64 3.62 -18.05
C PHE A 273 -2.76 3.09 -16.92
N GLY A 274 -2.33 1.83 -17.01
CA GLY A 274 -1.45 1.22 -16.01
C GLY A 274 -0.09 1.90 -15.94
N LYS A 275 0.51 2.26 -17.09
CA LYS A 275 1.75 3.06 -17.14
C LYS A 275 1.57 4.45 -16.50
N PHE A 276 0.42 5.09 -16.70
CA PHE A 276 0.07 6.36 -16.07
C PHE A 276 0.01 6.22 -14.54
N LEU A 277 -0.67 5.21 -14.01
CA LEU A 277 -0.80 4.96 -12.55
C LEU A 277 0.56 4.83 -11.85
N VAL A 278 1.56 4.27 -12.54
CA VAL A 278 2.91 4.14 -12.02
C VAL A 278 3.86 5.21 -12.55
N SER A 279 3.37 6.21 -13.27
CA SER A 279 4.16 7.33 -13.83
C SER A 279 5.36 6.90 -14.69
N ILE A 280 5.17 5.92 -15.59
CA ILE A 280 6.18 5.50 -16.57
C ILE A 280 5.74 5.82 -17.99
N ARG A 281 6.71 5.95 -18.91
CA ARG A 281 6.47 6.25 -20.33
C ARG A 281 7.44 5.47 -21.22
N LEU A 282 7.02 5.18 -22.46
CA LEU A 282 7.88 4.64 -23.51
C LEU A 282 8.57 5.77 -24.29
N GLU A 283 9.89 5.70 -24.43
CA GLU A 283 10.69 6.65 -25.20
C GLU A 283 11.74 5.95 -26.06
N ARG A 284 12.12 6.54 -27.19
CA ARG A 284 13.13 5.97 -28.09
C ARG A 284 14.55 6.15 -27.54
N THR A 285 15.38 5.11 -27.62
CA THR A 285 16.81 5.18 -27.28
C THR A 285 17.54 6.21 -28.16
N GLY A 286 18.29 7.13 -27.55
CA GLY A 286 19.30 7.95 -28.25
C GLY A 286 18.99 9.42 -28.54
N LYS A 287 17.86 9.99 -28.09
CA LYS A 287 17.67 11.45 -28.07
C LYS A 287 17.58 11.97 -26.64
N LYS A 288 18.70 12.42 -26.07
CA LYS A 288 18.69 13.42 -24.99
C LYS A 288 18.19 14.74 -25.60
N ASN A 289 16.87 14.90 -25.71
CA ASN A 289 16.31 16.18 -26.13
C ASN A 289 16.47 17.18 -24.97
N THR A 290 17.36 18.15 -25.17
CA THR A 290 17.58 19.35 -24.34
C THR A 290 16.40 20.35 -24.39
N LYS A 291 15.26 20.00 -25.01
CA LYS A 291 14.05 20.83 -25.05
C LYS A 291 12.84 20.09 -24.49
N LYS A 292 12.26 20.73 -23.47
CA LYS A 292 11.35 20.24 -22.41
C LYS A 292 10.03 19.56 -22.82
N HIS A 293 9.69 19.41 -24.11
CA HIS A 293 8.36 18.90 -24.50
C HIS A 293 8.32 18.00 -25.74
N ALA A 294 9.46 17.73 -26.40
CA ALA A 294 9.47 16.80 -27.53
C ALA A 294 9.78 15.39 -27.03
N ALA A 295 8.76 14.69 -26.50
CA ALA A 295 8.80 13.24 -26.31
C ALA A 295 9.32 12.64 -27.61
N ALA A 296 10.46 11.95 -27.56
CA ALA A 296 11.05 11.34 -28.74
C ALA A 296 10.07 10.28 -29.24
N HIS A 297 9.27 10.64 -30.25
CA HIS A 297 8.18 9.82 -30.76
C HIS A 297 8.76 8.46 -31.14
N VAL A 298 8.23 7.41 -30.51
CA VAL A 298 8.57 6.04 -30.83
C VAL A 298 7.99 5.76 -32.23
N PRO A 299 8.80 5.31 -33.19
CA PRO A 299 8.29 4.95 -34.52
C PRO A 299 7.21 3.88 -34.41
N VAL A 300 6.08 4.09 -35.09
CA VAL A 300 4.91 3.19 -35.03
C VAL A 300 5.30 1.75 -35.33
N LEU A 301 6.17 1.51 -36.31
CA LEU A 301 6.64 0.16 -36.65
C LEU A 301 7.37 -0.54 -35.48
N LEU A 302 8.22 0.18 -34.75
CA LEU A 302 8.95 -0.38 -33.60
C LEU A 302 8.01 -0.60 -32.41
N LEU A 303 7.00 0.26 -32.25
CA LEU A 303 5.95 0.07 -31.25
C LEU A 303 5.11 -1.18 -31.56
N LEU A 304 4.65 -1.33 -32.81
CA LEU A 304 3.90 -2.52 -33.26
C LEU A 304 4.71 -3.79 -33.05
N LEU A 305 6.01 -3.78 -33.38
CA LEU A 305 6.89 -4.93 -33.14
C LEU A 305 7.01 -5.24 -31.65
N ARG A 306 7.26 -4.22 -30.82
CA ARG A 306 7.39 -4.35 -29.36
C ARG A 306 6.12 -4.93 -28.73
N GLU A 307 4.97 -4.33 -29.03
CA GLU A 307 3.69 -4.75 -28.46
C GLU A 307 3.24 -6.10 -29.03
N GLY A 308 3.59 -6.43 -30.28
CA GLY A 308 3.32 -7.73 -30.90
C GLY A 308 4.10 -8.85 -30.22
N ILE A 309 5.40 -8.65 -29.99
CA ILE A 309 6.23 -9.63 -29.25
C ILE A 309 5.65 -9.86 -27.85
N LEU A 310 5.23 -8.81 -27.15
CA LEU A 310 4.75 -8.92 -25.78
C LEU A 310 3.33 -9.52 -25.71
N HIS A 311 2.38 -8.96 -26.44
CA HIS A 311 0.94 -9.24 -26.28
C HIS A 311 0.42 -10.32 -27.21
N LEU A 312 1.00 -10.49 -28.41
CA LEU A 312 0.56 -11.51 -29.37
C LEU A 312 1.40 -12.78 -29.33
N LEU A 313 2.64 -12.72 -28.83
CA LEU A 313 3.53 -13.89 -28.77
C LEU A 313 3.78 -14.34 -27.33
N LEU A 314 4.39 -13.49 -26.50
CA LEU A 314 4.93 -13.89 -25.21
C LEU A 314 3.86 -14.15 -24.13
N ILE A 315 2.92 -13.24 -23.93
CA ILE A 315 1.87 -13.41 -22.90
C ILE A 315 0.92 -14.58 -23.22
N PRO A 316 0.43 -14.77 -24.46
CA PRO A 316 -0.45 -15.89 -24.79
C PRO A 316 0.27 -17.21 -25.07
N SER A 317 1.61 -17.26 -25.10
CA SER A 317 2.34 -18.48 -25.46
C SER A 317 2.01 -19.71 -24.60
N PRO A 318 1.75 -19.64 -23.27
CA PRO A 318 1.37 -20.84 -22.51
C PRO A 318 0.09 -21.47 -23.05
N TYR A 319 -0.84 -20.63 -23.50
CA TYR A 319 -2.10 -21.09 -24.11
C TYR A 319 -1.88 -21.65 -25.51
N TYR A 320 -1.03 -21.03 -26.33
CA TYR A 320 -0.69 -21.59 -27.66
C TYR A 320 -0.02 -22.95 -27.56
N ILE A 321 0.83 -23.15 -26.55
CA ILE A 321 1.44 -24.45 -26.27
C ILE A 321 0.36 -25.48 -25.91
N LEU A 322 -0.62 -25.12 -25.06
CA LEU A 322 -1.74 -25.99 -24.71
C LEU A 322 -2.59 -26.36 -25.95
N LEU A 323 -2.88 -25.39 -26.83
CA LEU A 323 -3.59 -25.63 -28.08
C LEU A 323 -2.83 -26.61 -28.99
N MET A 324 -1.52 -26.41 -29.16
CA MET A 324 -0.69 -27.32 -29.96
C MET A 324 -0.67 -28.72 -29.37
N TYR A 325 -0.63 -28.85 -28.05
CA TYR A 325 -0.72 -30.13 -27.36
C TYR A 325 -2.08 -30.81 -27.57
N SER A 326 -3.19 -30.06 -27.47
CA SER A 326 -4.53 -30.60 -27.75
C SER A 326 -4.67 -31.05 -29.21
N ALA A 327 -4.12 -30.31 -30.16
CA ALA A 327 -4.12 -30.68 -31.57
C ALA A 327 -3.27 -31.94 -31.83
N LEU A 328 -2.18 -32.14 -31.09
CA LEU A 328 -1.38 -33.36 -31.16
C LEU A 328 -2.16 -34.58 -30.66
N SER A 329 -2.92 -34.44 -29.57
CA SER A 329 -3.76 -35.52 -29.03
C SER A 329 -4.88 -35.97 -29.97
N ALA A 330 -5.25 -35.14 -30.94
CA ALA A 330 -6.26 -35.46 -31.96
C ALA A 330 -5.73 -36.38 -33.09
N GLY A 331 -4.47 -36.82 -33.04
CA GLY A 331 -3.87 -37.71 -34.03
C GLY A 331 -3.72 -37.08 -35.43
N PRO A 332 -3.04 -35.92 -35.57
CA PRO A 332 -2.89 -35.25 -36.85
C PRO A 332 -1.92 -36.01 -37.78
N SER A 333 -1.82 -35.60 -39.04
CA SER A 333 -0.85 -36.21 -39.97
C SER A 333 0.59 -36.10 -39.45
N LYS A 334 1.47 -37.04 -39.80
CA LYS A 334 2.89 -37.06 -39.37
C LYS A 334 3.63 -35.74 -39.66
N ARG A 335 3.30 -35.06 -40.76
CA ARG A 335 3.88 -33.73 -41.08
C ARG A 335 3.39 -32.65 -40.10
N THR A 336 2.10 -32.64 -39.81
CA THR A 336 1.47 -31.70 -38.87
C THR A 336 1.95 -31.93 -37.45
N GLU A 337 2.09 -33.19 -37.03
CA GLU A 337 2.66 -33.58 -35.74
C GLU A 337 4.06 -32.98 -35.54
N ILE A 338 4.97 -33.18 -36.52
CA ILE A 338 6.33 -32.63 -36.45
C ILE A 338 6.29 -31.09 -36.33
N LEU A 339 5.44 -30.42 -37.11
CA LEU A 339 5.28 -28.97 -37.05
C LEU A 339 4.78 -28.48 -35.69
N LEU A 340 3.79 -29.17 -35.10
CA LEU A 340 3.26 -28.83 -33.77
C LEU A 340 4.31 -29.02 -32.68
N VAL A 341 5.07 -30.12 -32.71
CA VAL A 341 6.14 -30.39 -31.74
C VAL A 341 7.26 -29.36 -31.85
N CYS A 342 7.73 -29.06 -33.07
CA CYS A 342 8.74 -28.03 -33.29
C CYS A 342 8.24 -26.65 -32.86
N GLY A 343 7.00 -26.29 -33.21
CA GLY A 343 6.36 -25.04 -32.82
C GLY A 343 6.26 -24.88 -31.31
N ALA A 344 5.70 -25.88 -30.62
CA ALA A 344 5.58 -25.88 -29.16
C ALA A 344 6.94 -25.81 -28.47
N SER A 345 7.92 -26.59 -28.94
CA SER A 345 9.28 -26.59 -28.39
C SER A 345 9.96 -25.22 -28.55
N SER A 346 9.79 -24.58 -29.70
CA SER A 346 10.33 -23.22 -29.95
C SER A 346 9.68 -22.17 -29.05
N LEU A 347 8.37 -22.23 -28.83
CA LEU A 347 7.65 -21.33 -27.92
C LEU A 347 8.07 -21.55 -26.47
N ILE A 348 8.23 -22.80 -26.03
CA ILE A 348 8.72 -23.13 -24.68
C ILE A 348 10.13 -22.55 -24.48
N ALA A 349 11.03 -22.78 -25.44
CA ALA A 349 12.39 -22.23 -25.38
C ALA A 349 12.38 -20.69 -25.32
N PHE A 350 11.50 -20.04 -26.10
CA PHE A 350 11.34 -18.59 -26.09
C PHE A 350 10.81 -18.06 -24.73
N VAL A 351 9.82 -18.73 -24.13
CA VAL A 351 9.31 -18.38 -22.79
C VAL A 351 10.39 -18.55 -21.73
N ILE A 352 11.12 -19.66 -21.74
CA ILE A 352 12.22 -19.92 -20.81
C ILE A 352 13.29 -18.83 -20.94
N PHE A 353 13.70 -18.50 -22.17
CA PHE A 353 14.63 -17.40 -22.43
C PHE A 353 14.11 -16.08 -21.85
N PHE A 354 12.83 -15.78 -22.01
CA PHE A 354 12.25 -14.55 -21.46
C PHE A 354 12.23 -14.54 -19.93
N ILE A 355 11.90 -15.66 -19.28
CA ILE A 355 11.97 -15.80 -17.82
C ILE A 355 13.40 -15.53 -17.34
N PHE A 356 14.41 -16.13 -17.97
CA PHE A 356 15.82 -15.85 -17.66
C PHE A 356 16.18 -14.38 -17.88
N ASN A 357 15.74 -13.77 -19.00
CA ASN A 357 15.99 -12.37 -19.27
C ASN A 357 15.32 -11.45 -18.22
N PHE A 358 14.10 -11.78 -17.80
CA PHE A 358 13.39 -11.06 -16.76
C PHE A 358 14.12 -11.17 -15.42
N CYS A 359 14.53 -12.38 -15.01
CA CYS A 359 15.32 -12.61 -13.79
C CYS A 359 16.67 -11.87 -13.83
N TYR A 360 17.34 -11.87 -14.99
CA TYR A 360 18.57 -11.12 -15.18
C TYR A 360 18.35 -9.60 -15.03
N CYS A 361 17.29 -9.04 -15.63
CA CYS A 361 16.95 -7.63 -15.50
C CYS A 361 16.41 -7.27 -14.10
N PHE A 362 15.90 -8.26 -13.37
CA PHE A 362 15.42 -8.10 -12.01
C PHE A 362 16.57 -7.94 -11.01
N ILE A 363 17.65 -8.71 -11.17
CA ILE A 363 18.83 -8.67 -10.32
C ILE A 363 19.85 -7.64 -10.80
N GLY A 364 20.00 -7.51 -12.12
CA GLY A 364 21.02 -6.69 -12.77
C GLY A 364 20.72 -5.19 -12.74
N LYS A 365 21.76 -4.39 -13.01
CA LYS A 365 21.66 -2.93 -13.21
C LYS A 365 20.97 -2.56 -14.52
N ASN A 366 21.00 -3.45 -15.51
CA ASN A 366 20.33 -3.24 -16.79
C ASN A 366 18.86 -3.68 -16.66
N ARG A 367 17.92 -2.74 -16.83
CA ARG A 367 16.47 -2.94 -16.61
C ARG A 367 15.69 -3.12 -17.91
N ASP A 368 16.37 -3.11 -19.06
CA ASP A 368 15.74 -3.23 -20.37
C ASP A 368 15.58 -4.70 -20.75
N LEU A 369 14.32 -5.10 -20.96
CA LEU A 369 13.99 -6.44 -21.39
C LEU A 369 14.44 -6.66 -22.84
N PHE A 370 14.59 -7.91 -23.24
CA PHE A 370 15.08 -8.28 -24.56
C PHE A 370 14.33 -7.57 -25.70
N TYR A 371 13.00 -7.55 -25.66
CA TYR A 371 12.18 -6.91 -26.69
C TYR A 371 12.30 -5.38 -26.70
N ASP A 372 12.59 -4.74 -25.55
CA ASP A 372 12.83 -3.30 -25.46
C ASP A 372 14.14 -2.94 -26.17
N ARG A 373 15.20 -3.75 -25.96
CA ARG A 373 16.50 -3.59 -26.61
C ARG A 373 16.43 -3.83 -28.11
N LEU A 374 15.70 -4.87 -28.53
CA LEU A 374 15.47 -5.18 -29.94
C LEU A 374 14.80 -4.01 -30.66
N CYS A 375 13.78 -3.41 -30.03
CA CYS A 375 13.01 -2.32 -30.62
C CYS A 375 13.60 -0.92 -30.38
N ARG A 376 14.72 -0.80 -29.64
CA ARG A 376 15.34 0.48 -29.24
C ARG A 376 14.37 1.43 -28.53
N ILE A 377 13.58 0.87 -27.62
CA ILE A 377 12.59 1.58 -26.80
C ILE A 377 12.95 1.38 -25.33
N HIS A 378 13.05 2.46 -24.55
CA HIS A 378 13.24 2.39 -23.10
C HIS A 378 11.97 2.80 -22.35
N VAL A 379 11.83 2.27 -21.16
CA VAL A 379 10.81 2.71 -20.20
C VAL A 379 11.46 3.71 -19.26
N THR A 380 11.03 4.97 -19.33
CA THR A 380 11.54 6.06 -18.49
C THR A 380 10.52 6.44 -17.42
N SER A 381 11.03 6.97 -16.30
CA SER A 381 10.17 7.52 -15.25
C SER A 381 9.71 8.91 -15.64
N SER A 382 8.41 9.17 -15.63
CA SER A 382 7.85 10.51 -15.92
C SER A 382 8.17 11.53 -14.83
N THR A 383 8.59 11.09 -13.62
CA THR A 383 8.85 11.97 -12.47
C THR A 383 10.26 12.58 -12.45
N SER A 384 11.22 12.03 -13.20
CA SER A 384 12.63 12.44 -13.17
C SER A 384 12.90 13.80 -13.83
N GLY A 385 12.02 14.26 -14.72
CA GLY A 385 12.13 15.56 -15.39
C GLY A 385 11.79 16.78 -14.53
N THR A 386 11.06 16.60 -13.43
CA THR A 386 10.64 17.69 -12.53
C THR A 386 11.78 18.19 -11.62
N THR A 387 12.79 17.35 -11.42
CA THR A 387 13.79 17.46 -10.34
C THR A 387 14.95 18.42 -10.61
N GLN A 388 15.26 18.78 -11.86
CA GLN A 388 16.33 19.75 -12.12
C GLN A 388 15.91 21.20 -11.86
N THR A 389 14.61 21.51 -11.88
CA THR A 389 14.12 22.88 -11.64
C THR A 389 13.95 23.25 -10.17
N SER A 390 13.85 22.27 -9.25
CA SER A 390 13.67 22.57 -7.82
C SER A 390 14.98 22.59 -7.00
N GLN A 391 16.09 22.17 -7.60
CA GLN A 391 17.43 22.26 -6.97
C GLN A 391 18.19 23.53 -7.36
N SER A 392 17.69 24.32 -8.33
CA SER A 392 18.28 25.60 -8.72
C SER A 392 17.59 26.81 -8.07
N SER A 393 16.68 26.60 -7.12
CA SER A 393 15.87 27.67 -6.50
C SER A 393 15.82 27.59 -4.96
N LEU A 394 16.88 27.08 -4.33
CA LEU A 394 17.11 27.17 -2.89
C LEU A 394 18.55 27.57 -2.61
#